data_AF-A0A5N9G098-F1
#
_entry.id   AF-A0A5N9G098-F1
#
_cell.length_a   1.000
_cell.length_b   1.000
_cell.length_c   1.000
_cell.angle_alpha   90.00
_cell.angle_beta   90.00
_cell.angle_gamma   90.00
#
_symmetry.space_group_name_H-M   'P 1'
#
loop_
_entity.id
_entity.type
_entity.pdbx_description
1 polymer ?
#
loop_
_entity_poly.entity_id
_entity_poly.type
_entity_poly.pdbx_seq_one_letter_code
_entity_poly.pdbx_strand_id
1 'polypeptide(L)'
;MNRRTWVSATATRNYAINDPLLDWLHYHGKSKGFRPDTEYADYDERTDFRLFIMNQGNRFESSVTKYISELFPIHRVREPMESSSDDSVFSKTLSAMRLGSPVIYQAVLRDEKTETYGIADFLIRSDVFGELFSRYRGDESTILGSPLLGDESWHYRILDAKFTTLRFSAAGNLSTSGSAWAYMLQLFIYNRALGNMQGYTPPNAYLLGRKWSQTARGETLRGTNFMDRLGEVPMDYFSGSRGTLEDVVANACEWIRNVRTNGHSWEALPTPSIPELRPNMSSTADQPWHHAKGEINDSLKDLTTLWGVGVEKRNTANREGIFKWDHEGLKAEDLGVKAKGSAKTLQAILDVNKIETSPVEPSFIEDLDNTWRQPAKVEFFVDFETVSDLNDDFAN
;
A
#
# COMPACT_ATOMS: atom_id res chain seq x y z
N MET A 1 -0.77 20.48 -16.62
CA MET A 1 0.02 19.28 -16.20
C MET A 1 0.09 18.25 -17.33
N ASN A 2 1.29 17.82 -17.76
CA ASN A 2 1.45 16.78 -18.77
C ASN A 2 1.32 15.38 -18.13
N ARG A 3 0.22 14.67 -18.40
CA ARG A 3 -0.05 13.34 -17.78
C ARG A 3 0.96 12.25 -18.15
N ARG A 4 1.78 12.42 -19.19
CA ARG A 4 2.82 11.44 -19.52
C ARG A 4 3.97 11.48 -18.52
N THR A 5 4.42 12.67 -18.15
CA THR A 5 5.61 12.87 -17.31
C THR A 5 5.25 12.98 -15.82
N TRP A 6 4.07 13.53 -15.51
CA TRP A 6 3.63 13.72 -14.13
C TRP A 6 3.14 12.43 -13.48
N VAL A 7 3.70 12.09 -12.32
CA VAL A 7 3.37 10.87 -11.58
C VAL A 7 2.58 11.21 -10.32
N SER A 8 1.40 10.62 -10.15
CA SER A 8 0.64 10.79 -8.90
C SER A 8 1.29 9.97 -7.79
N ALA A 9 1.21 10.45 -6.55
CA ALA A 9 1.77 9.73 -5.41
C ALA A 9 1.22 8.31 -5.28
N THR A 10 -0.08 8.13 -5.55
CA THR A 10 -0.77 6.83 -5.55
C THR A 10 -0.28 5.87 -6.64
N ALA A 11 0.25 6.37 -7.76
CA ALA A 11 0.75 5.52 -8.85
C ALA A 11 2.04 4.79 -8.46
N THR A 12 2.74 5.18 -7.39
CA THR A 12 3.94 4.48 -6.92
C THR A 12 3.63 3.19 -6.15
N ARG A 13 2.35 2.95 -5.83
CA ARG A 13 1.91 1.86 -4.95
C ARG A 13 2.33 0.48 -5.43
N ASN A 14 2.08 0.15 -6.69
CA ASN A 14 2.30 -1.21 -7.22
C ASN A 14 3.80 -1.55 -7.26
N TYR A 15 4.62 -0.58 -7.68
CA TYR A 15 6.07 -0.68 -7.55
C TYR A 15 6.49 -0.89 -6.09
N ALA A 16 5.93 -0.14 -5.14
CA ALA A 16 6.26 -0.23 -3.72
C ALA A 16 5.95 -1.62 -3.10
N ILE A 17 4.91 -2.30 -3.59
CA ILE A 17 4.53 -3.65 -3.12
C ILE A 17 5.17 -4.76 -3.96
N ASN A 18 6.16 -4.43 -4.81
CA ASN A 18 6.86 -5.34 -5.71
C ASN A 18 5.92 -6.07 -6.69
N ASP A 19 4.92 -5.38 -7.23
CA ASP A 19 4.03 -5.92 -8.28
C ASP A 19 3.88 -4.94 -9.46
N PRO A 20 4.98 -4.52 -10.11
CA PRO A 20 4.96 -3.55 -11.21
C PRO A 20 4.17 -4.03 -12.45
N LEU A 21 3.95 -5.35 -12.60
CA LEU A 21 3.07 -5.91 -13.63
C LEU A 21 1.68 -5.25 -13.62
N LEU A 22 1.15 -4.91 -12.44
CA LEU A 22 -0.16 -4.27 -12.31
C LEU A 22 -0.21 -2.88 -12.94
N ASP A 23 0.90 -2.12 -12.91
CA ASP A 23 0.98 -0.83 -13.60
C ASP A 23 0.95 -1.04 -15.11
N TRP A 24 1.67 -2.04 -15.62
CA TRP A 24 1.66 -2.36 -17.04
C TRP A 24 0.28 -2.83 -17.50
N LEU A 25 -0.38 -3.71 -16.75
CA LEU A 25 -1.75 -4.15 -17.03
C LEU A 25 -2.73 -2.98 -17.03
N HIS A 26 -2.58 -2.04 -16.09
CA HIS A 26 -3.41 -0.84 -16.05
C HIS A 26 -3.35 0.02 -17.33
N TYR A 27 -2.16 0.19 -17.92
CA TYR A 27 -2.01 1.00 -19.15
C TYR A 27 -2.18 0.21 -20.45
N HIS A 28 -1.75 -1.06 -20.48
CA HIS A 28 -1.59 -1.85 -21.71
C HIS A 28 -2.30 -3.20 -21.69
N GLY A 29 -2.84 -3.66 -20.55
CA GLY A 29 -3.45 -4.98 -20.41
C GLY A 29 -4.52 -5.23 -21.48
N LYS A 30 -5.45 -4.29 -21.65
CA LYS A 30 -6.53 -4.39 -22.65
C LYS A 30 -6.03 -4.48 -24.08
N SER A 31 -5.06 -3.64 -24.47
CA SER A 31 -4.51 -3.68 -25.84
C SER A 31 -3.69 -4.94 -26.09
N LYS A 32 -3.27 -5.64 -25.03
CA LYS A 32 -2.58 -6.93 -25.06
C LYS A 32 -3.51 -8.13 -24.85
N GLY A 33 -4.82 -7.90 -24.79
CA GLY A 33 -5.84 -8.96 -24.71
C GLY A 33 -6.25 -9.38 -23.30
N PHE A 34 -5.65 -8.81 -22.25
CA PHE A 34 -6.06 -9.04 -20.87
C PHE A 34 -7.27 -8.18 -20.51
N ARG A 35 -8.09 -8.66 -19.57
CA ARG A 35 -9.28 -7.94 -19.11
C ARG A 35 -9.20 -7.69 -17.60
N PRO A 36 -9.68 -6.53 -17.13
CA PRO A 36 -9.85 -6.33 -15.70
C PRO A 36 -10.98 -7.24 -15.19
N ASP A 37 -10.92 -7.61 -13.92
CA ASP A 37 -11.86 -8.49 -13.22
C ASP A 37 -13.32 -8.02 -13.40
N THR A 38 -13.55 -6.71 -13.48
CA THR A 38 -14.86 -6.08 -13.68
C THR A 38 -15.51 -6.36 -15.05
N GLU A 39 -14.77 -6.91 -16.01
CA GLU A 39 -15.24 -7.22 -17.36
C GLU A 39 -15.53 -8.71 -17.59
N TYR A 40 -15.31 -9.56 -16.57
CA TYR A 40 -15.69 -10.96 -16.62
C TYR A 40 -17.18 -11.14 -16.31
N ALA A 41 -17.80 -12.17 -16.88
CA ALA A 41 -19.25 -12.37 -16.81
C ALA A 41 -19.77 -12.76 -15.42
N ASP A 42 -18.89 -13.27 -14.57
CA ASP A 42 -19.13 -13.69 -13.19
C ASP A 42 -18.80 -12.60 -12.16
N TYR A 43 -18.41 -11.39 -12.60
CA TYR A 43 -18.17 -10.27 -11.70
C TYR A 43 -19.46 -9.83 -10.99
N ASP A 44 -19.42 -9.84 -9.66
CA ASP A 44 -20.47 -9.27 -8.80
C ASP A 44 -19.86 -8.20 -7.89
N GLU A 45 -20.20 -6.94 -8.17
CA GLU A 45 -19.76 -5.76 -7.42
C GLU A 45 -20.00 -5.89 -5.91
N ARG A 46 -21.06 -6.61 -5.49
CA ARG A 46 -21.38 -6.80 -4.05
C ARG A 46 -20.34 -7.66 -3.32
N THR A 47 -19.58 -8.45 -4.07
CA THR A 47 -18.52 -9.31 -3.55
C THR A 47 -17.12 -8.73 -3.77
N ASP A 48 -17.02 -7.53 -4.36
CA ASP A 48 -15.77 -6.85 -4.60
C ASP A 48 -15.19 -6.29 -3.30
N PHE A 49 -14.24 -7.03 -2.73
CA PHE A 49 -13.56 -6.65 -1.50
C PHE A 49 -12.79 -5.33 -1.62
N ARG A 50 -12.22 -5.03 -2.79
CA ARG A 50 -11.50 -3.77 -3.01
C ARG A 50 -12.48 -2.59 -2.93
N LEU A 51 -13.63 -2.70 -3.59
CA LEU A 51 -14.66 -1.67 -3.54
C LEU A 51 -15.17 -1.48 -2.10
N PHE A 52 -15.41 -2.57 -1.37
CA PHE A 52 -15.76 -2.51 0.04
C PHE A 52 -14.72 -1.75 0.88
N ILE A 53 -13.43 -2.08 0.76
CA ILE A 53 -12.34 -1.41 1.48
C ILE A 53 -12.23 0.07 1.09
N MET A 54 -12.39 0.41 -0.19
CA MET A 54 -12.40 1.80 -0.66
C MET A 54 -13.56 2.60 -0.04
N ASN A 55 -14.76 2.02 0.02
CA ASN A 55 -15.93 2.65 0.63
C ASN A 55 -15.75 2.83 2.15
N GLN A 56 -15.19 1.83 2.85
CA GLN A 56 -14.85 1.96 4.27
C GLN A 56 -13.76 3.03 4.49
N GLY A 57 -12.80 3.15 3.56
CA GLY A 57 -11.83 4.24 3.51
C GLY A 57 -12.49 5.62 3.49
N ASN A 58 -13.40 5.84 2.56
CA ASN A 58 -14.13 7.12 2.43
C ASN A 58 -14.96 7.44 3.67
N ARG A 59 -15.63 6.45 4.27
CA ARG A 59 -16.39 6.61 5.52
C ARG A 59 -15.50 6.96 6.70
N PHE A 60 -14.34 6.31 6.80
CA PHE A 60 -13.36 6.60 7.84
C PHE A 60 -12.81 8.03 7.72
N GLU A 61 -12.37 8.42 6.53
CA GLU A 61 -11.89 9.79 6.26
C GLU A 61 -12.98 10.83 6.57
N SER A 62 -14.23 10.57 6.18
CA SER A 62 -15.37 11.45 6.51
C SER A 62 -15.58 11.60 8.02
N SER A 63 -15.39 10.51 8.78
CA SER A 63 -15.54 10.50 10.24
C SER A 63 -14.42 11.31 10.91
N VAL A 64 -13.18 11.16 10.42
CA VAL A 64 -12.03 11.97 10.87
C VAL A 64 -12.25 13.45 10.55
N THR A 65 -12.69 13.79 9.33
CA THR A 65 -13.01 15.16 8.93
C THR A 65 -14.09 15.76 9.83
N LYS A 66 -15.17 15.01 10.10
CA LYS A 66 -16.24 15.45 11.00
C LYS A 66 -15.69 15.76 12.40
N TYR A 67 -14.92 14.84 12.99
CA TYR A 67 -14.32 15.04 14.30
C TYR A 67 -13.41 16.28 14.35
N ILE A 68 -12.51 16.45 13.37
CA ILE A 68 -11.63 17.63 13.32
C ILE A 68 -12.44 18.92 13.14
N SER A 69 -13.54 18.89 12.38
CA SER A 69 -14.38 20.08 12.15
C SER A 69 -15.13 20.59 13.39
N GLU A 70 -15.33 19.72 14.39
CA GLU A 70 -15.90 20.09 15.69
C GLU A 70 -14.88 20.87 16.55
N LEU A 71 -13.58 20.74 16.25
CA LEU A 71 -12.49 21.37 16.99
C LEU A 71 -11.91 22.60 16.28
N PHE A 72 -11.77 22.55 14.96
CA PHE A 72 -11.16 23.61 14.16
C PHE A 72 -11.92 23.82 12.83
N PRO A 73 -11.96 25.05 12.31
CA PRO A 73 -12.53 25.29 10.99
C PRO A 73 -11.71 24.59 9.90
N ILE A 74 -12.41 23.85 9.03
CA ILE A 74 -11.82 23.14 7.90
C ILE A 74 -12.14 23.88 6.59
N HIS A 75 -11.11 24.15 5.80
CA HIS A 75 -11.25 24.64 4.42
C HIS A 75 -11.13 23.47 3.44
N ARG A 76 -12.24 23.08 2.80
CA ARG A 76 -12.23 22.06 1.73
C ARG A 76 -11.78 22.70 0.42
N VAL A 77 -10.68 22.20 -0.15
CA VAL A 77 -10.14 22.72 -1.41
C VAL A 77 -10.79 22.10 -2.63
N ARG A 78 -10.89 20.77 -2.63
CA ARG A 78 -11.32 20.00 -3.80
C ARG A 78 -12.71 19.41 -3.57
N GLU A 79 -13.60 19.69 -4.50
CA GLU A 79 -14.89 19.01 -4.60
C GLU A 79 -14.77 17.67 -5.36
N PRO A 80 -15.64 16.68 -5.09
CA PRO A 80 -15.53 15.35 -5.69
C PRO A 80 -15.39 15.32 -7.21
N MET A 81 -16.05 16.24 -7.92
CA MET A 81 -16.04 16.34 -9.38
C MET A 81 -14.82 17.07 -9.96
N GLU A 82 -14.04 17.77 -9.12
CA GLU A 82 -12.91 18.55 -9.59
C GLU A 82 -11.68 17.66 -9.83
N SER A 83 -10.94 17.94 -10.91
CA SER A 83 -9.70 17.22 -11.21
C SER A 83 -8.53 17.82 -10.43
N SER A 84 -7.71 16.99 -9.80
CA SER A 84 -6.44 17.44 -9.19
C SER A 84 -5.42 17.97 -10.22
N SER A 85 -5.60 17.64 -11.50
CA SER A 85 -4.80 18.20 -12.59
C SER A 85 -5.18 19.63 -12.96
N ASP A 86 -6.29 20.16 -12.44
CA ASP A 86 -6.76 21.52 -12.71
C ASP A 86 -5.98 22.55 -11.89
N ASP A 87 -5.43 23.56 -12.56
CA ASP A 87 -4.61 24.62 -11.97
C ASP A 87 -5.41 25.51 -10.99
N SER A 88 -6.74 25.61 -11.19
CA SER A 88 -7.61 26.35 -10.29
C SER A 88 -7.69 25.69 -8.91
N VAL A 89 -7.75 24.36 -8.84
CA VAL A 89 -7.81 23.60 -7.57
C VAL A 89 -6.48 23.67 -6.83
N PHE A 90 -5.37 23.60 -7.56
CA PHE A 90 -4.04 23.85 -6.98
C PHE A 90 -3.93 25.27 -6.41
N SER A 91 -4.42 26.27 -7.15
CA SER A 91 -4.44 27.67 -6.69
C SER A 91 -5.27 27.85 -5.42
N LYS A 92 -6.42 27.16 -5.30
CA LYS A 92 -7.22 27.14 -4.05
C LYS A 92 -6.40 26.63 -2.86
N THR A 93 -5.59 25.58 -3.04
CA THR A 93 -4.69 25.08 -1.98
C THR A 93 -3.71 26.17 -1.53
N LEU A 94 -3.01 26.81 -2.48
CA LEU A 94 -2.05 27.88 -2.17
C LEU A 94 -2.73 29.08 -1.50
N SER A 95 -3.92 29.48 -1.96
CA SER A 95 -4.70 30.54 -1.35
C SER A 95 -5.09 30.21 0.09
N ALA A 96 -5.58 28.99 0.35
CA ALA A 96 -5.95 28.55 1.69
C ALA A 96 -4.74 28.51 2.64
N MET A 97 -3.57 28.10 2.13
CA MET A 97 -2.31 28.12 2.88
C MET A 97 -1.86 29.53 3.23
N ARG A 98 -1.87 30.46 2.26
CA ARG A 98 -1.49 31.87 2.48
C ARG A 98 -2.43 32.61 3.41
N LEU A 99 -3.72 32.26 3.40
CA LEU A 99 -4.71 32.77 4.35
C LEU A 99 -4.54 32.17 5.76
N GLY A 100 -3.68 31.17 5.93
CA GLY A 100 -3.43 30.52 7.22
C GLY A 100 -4.61 29.72 7.73
N SER A 101 -5.39 29.09 6.84
CA SER A 101 -6.52 28.22 7.23
C SER A 101 -6.04 27.13 8.21
N PRO A 102 -6.64 26.98 9.41
CA PRO A 102 -6.16 26.02 10.44
C PRO A 102 -6.01 24.59 9.94
N VAL A 103 -7.00 24.11 9.18
CA VAL A 103 -7.01 22.80 8.54
C VAL A 103 -7.47 22.97 7.10
N ILE A 104 -6.73 22.40 6.16
CA ILE A 104 -7.06 22.35 4.74
C ILE A 104 -7.32 20.89 4.37
N TYR A 105 -8.53 20.61 3.90
CA TYR A 105 -8.97 19.26 3.55
C TYR A 105 -8.95 19.05 2.03
N GLN A 106 -8.51 17.87 1.59
CA GLN A 106 -8.36 17.47 0.18
C GLN A 106 -7.42 18.43 -0.59
N ALA A 107 -6.25 18.69 -0.02
CA ALA A 107 -5.29 19.65 -0.54
C ALA A 107 -4.51 19.07 -1.74
N VAL A 108 -4.47 19.82 -2.84
CA VAL A 108 -3.74 19.42 -4.05
C VAL A 108 -2.30 19.91 -3.93
N LEU A 109 -1.36 18.96 -3.96
CA LEU A 109 0.08 19.21 -3.86
C LEU A 109 0.76 18.94 -5.20
N ARG A 110 1.72 19.79 -5.57
CA ARG A 110 2.48 19.66 -6.81
C ARG A 110 3.95 19.96 -6.56
N ASP A 111 4.81 19.14 -7.14
CA ASP A 111 6.24 19.32 -7.16
C ASP A 111 6.70 19.34 -8.63
N GLU A 112 6.89 20.55 -9.18
CA GLU A 112 7.30 20.74 -10.57
C GLU A 112 8.71 20.20 -10.83
N LYS A 113 9.61 20.24 -9.84
CA LYS A 113 11.00 19.79 -9.98
C LYS A 113 11.07 18.30 -10.27
N THR A 114 10.20 17.52 -9.62
CA THR A 114 10.16 16.06 -9.80
C THR A 114 8.98 15.61 -10.66
N GLU A 115 8.17 16.54 -11.15
CA GLU A 115 6.88 16.30 -11.83
C GLU A 115 6.03 15.25 -11.07
N THR A 116 5.87 15.46 -9.77
CA THR A 116 5.00 14.61 -8.93
C THR A 116 3.85 15.43 -8.35
N TYR A 117 2.72 14.77 -8.11
CA TYR A 117 1.55 15.43 -7.55
C TYR A 117 0.72 14.49 -6.67
N GLY A 118 -0.15 15.07 -5.86
CA GLY A 118 -0.88 14.36 -4.84
C GLY A 118 -2.12 15.09 -4.36
N ILE A 119 -3.00 14.36 -3.68
CA ILE A 119 -4.08 14.94 -2.89
C ILE A 119 -3.86 14.43 -1.46
N ALA A 120 -3.38 15.30 -0.58
CA ALA A 120 -3.29 14.97 0.84
C ALA A 120 -4.67 15.13 1.47
N ASP A 121 -5.06 14.19 2.33
CA ASP A 121 -6.34 14.28 3.03
C ASP A 121 -6.39 15.57 3.86
N PHE A 122 -5.35 15.84 4.66
CA PHE A 122 -5.26 17.06 5.46
C PHE A 122 -3.89 17.74 5.39
N LEU A 123 -3.89 19.06 5.25
CA LEU A 123 -2.80 19.92 5.71
C LEU A 123 -3.25 20.58 7.01
N ILE A 124 -2.47 20.41 8.06
CA ILE A 124 -2.78 20.98 9.37
C ILE A 124 -1.68 21.97 9.72
N ARG A 125 -2.07 23.18 10.12
CA ARG A 125 -1.14 24.19 10.57
C ARG A 125 -0.41 23.70 11.83
N SER A 126 0.88 23.93 11.93
CA SER A 126 1.76 23.25 12.89
C SER A 126 1.40 23.52 14.36
N ASP A 127 0.91 24.73 14.67
CA ASP A 127 0.35 25.10 15.97
C ASP A 127 -0.92 24.29 16.29
N VAL A 128 -1.86 24.23 15.35
CA VAL A 128 -3.11 23.45 15.45
C VAL A 128 -2.81 21.95 15.58
N PHE A 129 -1.77 21.46 14.92
CA PHE A 129 -1.35 20.05 14.99
C PHE A 129 -0.96 19.65 16.42
N GLY A 130 -0.21 20.50 17.13
CA GLY A 130 0.16 20.26 18.54
C GLY A 130 -1.01 20.38 19.52
N GLU A 131 -2.08 21.10 19.15
CA GLU A 131 -3.32 21.14 19.90
C GLU A 131 -4.16 19.86 19.71
N LEU A 132 -4.29 19.40 18.46
CA LEU A 132 -5.02 18.17 18.10
C LEU A 132 -4.35 16.91 18.68
N PHE A 133 -3.03 16.85 18.64
CA PHE A 133 -2.27 15.67 19.05
C PHE A 133 -1.31 16.06 20.17
N SER A 134 -1.78 15.91 21.42
CA SER A 134 -1.10 16.36 22.64
C SER A 134 0.36 15.90 22.78
N ARG A 135 0.71 14.75 22.20
CA ARG A 135 2.09 14.23 22.13
C ARG A 135 3.06 15.18 21.43
N TYR A 136 2.59 15.99 20.49
CA TYR A 136 3.38 16.93 19.70
C TYR A 136 3.26 18.37 20.22
N ARG A 137 2.56 18.58 21.35
CA ARG A 137 2.48 19.89 21.98
C ARG A 137 3.86 20.30 22.48
N GLY A 138 4.32 21.49 22.10
CA GLY A 138 5.63 22.02 22.50
C GLY A 138 6.82 21.45 21.72
N ASP A 139 6.58 20.73 20.63
CA ASP A 139 7.60 20.44 19.63
C ASP A 139 8.12 21.76 19.05
N GLU A 140 9.39 22.12 19.28
CA GLU A 140 9.97 23.38 18.81
C GLU A 140 9.87 23.54 17.28
N SER A 141 9.78 22.42 16.54
CA SER A 141 9.57 22.52 15.11
C SER A 141 8.19 23.09 14.77
N THR A 142 7.18 23.06 15.66
CA THR A 142 5.83 23.59 15.35
C THR A 142 5.75 25.12 15.30
N ILE A 143 6.75 25.83 15.85
CA ILE A 143 6.82 27.30 15.83
C ILE A 143 7.71 27.83 14.69
N LEU A 144 8.28 26.94 13.87
CA LEU A 144 9.07 27.36 12.72
C LEU A 144 8.15 27.91 11.64
N GLY A 145 8.42 29.16 11.24
CA GLY A 145 7.75 29.81 10.12
C GLY A 145 8.10 29.21 8.76
N SER A 146 7.32 29.61 7.76
CA SER A 146 7.39 29.06 6.41
C SER A 146 7.66 30.18 5.39
N PRO A 147 8.87 30.27 4.79
CA PRO A 147 9.32 31.44 4.03
C PRO A 147 8.42 31.90 2.87
N LEU A 148 7.64 30.99 2.26
CA LEU A 148 6.75 31.31 1.14
C LEU A 148 5.30 31.61 1.58
N LEU A 149 4.98 31.48 2.87
CA LEU A 149 3.65 31.77 3.42
C LEU A 149 3.58 33.09 4.19
N GLY A 150 4.71 33.67 4.57
CA GLY A 150 4.81 34.95 5.27
C GLY A 150 5.71 34.90 6.49
N ASP A 151 5.63 35.93 7.34
CA ASP A 151 6.47 36.08 8.54
C ASP A 151 5.88 35.37 9.79
N GLU A 152 4.78 34.66 9.62
CA GLU A 152 4.11 33.96 10.71
C GLU A 152 4.91 32.76 11.21
N SER A 153 4.83 32.47 12.51
CA SER A 153 5.58 31.39 13.18
C SER A 153 4.86 30.05 13.10
N TRP A 154 4.42 29.67 11.91
CA TRP A 154 3.82 28.36 11.64
C TRP A 154 4.08 27.90 10.21
N HIS A 155 3.87 26.60 9.98
CA HIS A 155 3.90 25.95 8.67
C HIS A 155 2.80 24.88 8.61
N TYR A 156 2.61 24.25 7.45
CA TYR A 156 1.69 23.11 7.31
C TYR A 156 2.41 21.77 7.43
N ARG A 157 1.72 20.79 8.02
CA ARG A 157 2.13 19.38 8.10
C ARG A 157 1.11 18.48 7.40
N ILE A 158 1.60 17.39 6.80
CA ILE A 158 0.77 16.38 6.14
C ILE A 158 0.17 15.44 7.19
N LEU A 159 -1.15 15.24 7.14
CA LEU A 159 -1.84 14.12 7.79
C LEU A 159 -2.70 13.40 6.75
N ASP A 160 -2.46 12.11 6.58
CA ASP A 160 -3.17 11.26 5.62
C ASP A 160 -3.91 10.15 6.37
N ALA A 161 -5.22 10.01 6.14
CA ALA A 161 -6.04 9.03 6.82
C ALA A 161 -6.10 7.74 6.01
N LYS A 162 -5.93 6.59 6.67
CA LYS A 162 -6.07 5.28 6.04
C LYS A 162 -6.91 4.36 6.91
N PHE A 163 -7.89 3.72 6.30
CA PHE A 163 -8.69 2.66 6.93
C PHE A 163 -7.83 1.40 7.12
N THR A 164 -6.95 1.45 8.11
CA THR A 164 -5.97 0.40 8.43
C THR A 164 -5.60 0.46 9.90
N THR A 165 -5.16 -0.68 10.44
CA THR A 165 -4.54 -0.74 11.76
C THR A 165 -3.06 -0.41 11.63
N LEU A 166 -2.61 0.67 12.26
CA LEU A 166 -1.19 1.01 12.34
C LEU A 166 -0.46 -0.02 13.18
N ARG A 167 0.55 -0.68 12.61
CA ARG A 167 1.37 -1.64 13.34
C ARG A 167 2.70 -1.00 13.66
N PHE A 168 3.08 -1.00 14.92
CA PHE A 168 4.35 -0.45 15.39
C PHE A 168 5.31 -1.57 15.78
N SER A 169 6.60 -1.37 15.51
CA SER A 169 7.66 -2.24 15.97
C SER A 169 7.81 -2.17 17.50
N ALA A 170 8.58 -3.09 18.09
CA ALA A 170 8.89 -3.05 19.51
C ALA A 170 9.52 -1.71 19.94
N ALA A 171 10.30 -1.08 19.05
CA ALA A 171 10.90 0.25 19.27
C ALA A 171 9.93 1.43 19.06
N GLY A 172 8.71 1.17 18.59
CA GLY A 172 7.66 2.18 18.43
C GLY A 172 7.59 2.86 17.06
N ASN A 173 8.43 2.45 16.10
CA ASN A 173 8.40 2.92 14.71
C ASN A 173 7.28 2.25 13.91
N LEU A 174 6.71 2.94 12.93
CA LEU A 174 5.71 2.35 12.04
C LEU A 174 6.32 1.16 11.28
N SER A 175 5.59 0.04 11.25
CA SER A 175 5.96 -1.14 10.47
C SER A 175 5.87 -0.85 8.98
N THR A 176 6.81 -1.37 8.20
CA THR A 176 6.89 -1.21 6.74
C THR A 176 6.38 -2.42 5.96
N SER A 177 5.58 -3.25 6.63
CA SER A 177 4.96 -4.43 6.04
C SER A 177 3.64 -4.11 5.33
N GLY A 178 3.30 -4.92 4.32
CA GLY A 178 2.08 -4.73 3.53
C GLY A 178 1.98 -3.33 2.90
N SER A 179 0.79 -2.73 2.98
CA SER A 179 0.50 -1.43 2.37
C SER A 179 1.19 -0.24 3.06
N ALA A 180 1.72 -0.42 4.28
CA ALA A 180 2.32 0.69 5.04
C ALA A 180 3.52 1.30 4.30
N TRP A 181 4.30 0.48 3.61
CA TRP A 181 5.40 0.97 2.78
C TRP A 181 4.92 1.90 1.66
N ALA A 182 3.88 1.49 0.92
CA ALA A 182 3.29 2.33 -0.12
C ALA A 182 2.76 3.67 0.44
N TYR A 183 2.19 3.67 1.64
CA TYR A 183 1.75 4.90 2.30
C TYR A 183 2.93 5.82 2.67
N MET A 184 4.07 5.26 3.09
CA MET A 184 5.26 6.07 3.37
C MET A 184 5.79 6.77 2.11
N LEU A 185 5.82 6.08 0.96
CA LEU A 185 6.22 6.68 -0.32
C LEU A 185 5.25 7.80 -0.73
N GLN A 186 3.94 7.58 -0.55
CA GLN A 186 2.92 8.59 -0.80
C GLN A 186 3.13 9.84 0.08
N LEU A 187 3.31 9.65 1.39
CA LEU A 187 3.58 10.72 2.34
C LEU A 187 4.87 11.47 2.04
N PHE A 188 5.92 10.77 1.59
CA PHE A 188 7.17 11.41 1.16
C PHE A 188 6.95 12.36 -0.02
N ILE A 189 6.21 11.92 -1.04
CA ILE A 189 5.86 12.76 -2.20
C ILE A 189 5.05 13.98 -1.76
N TYR A 190 4.06 13.78 -0.87
CA TYR A 190 3.25 14.89 -0.34
C TYR A 190 4.11 15.89 0.42
N ASN A 191 4.95 15.42 1.32
CA ASN A 191 5.73 16.30 2.18
C ASN A 191 6.84 17.05 1.42
N ARG A 192 7.46 16.42 0.41
CA ARG A 192 8.39 17.09 -0.51
C ARG A 192 7.69 18.19 -1.31
N ALA A 193 6.52 17.89 -1.89
CA ALA A 193 5.73 18.87 -2.63
C ALA A 193 5.30 20.03 -1.74
N LEU A 194 4.79 19.73 -0.54
CA LEU A 194 4.43 20.73 0.45
C LEU A 194 5.62 21.62 0.82
N GLY A 195 6.78 21.01 1.05
CA GLY A 195 8.03 21.71 1.34
C GLY A 195 8.38 22.75 0.28
N ASN A 196 8.28 22.38 -0.99
CA ASN A 196 8.51 23.29 -2.12
C ASN A 196 7.44 24.39 -2.20
N MET A 197 6.18 24.09 -1.85
CA MET A 197 5.07 25.05 -1.89
C MET A 197 5.15 26.10 -0.78
N GLN A 198 5.68 25.75 0.39
CA GLN A 198 5.71 26.61 1.57
C GLN A 198 7.10 27.18 1.92
N GLY A 199 8.17 26.61 1.34
CA GLY A 199 9.55 27.03 1.59
C GLY A 199 10.21 26.38 2.80
N TYR A 200 9.51 25.44 3.45
CA TYR A 200 10.00 24.66 4.57
C TYR A 200 9.45 23.23 4.48
N THR A 201 10.34 22.24 4.47
CA THR A 201 9.96 20.82 4.45
C THR A 201 9.93 20.30 5.89
N PRO A 202 8.76 19.92 6.42
CA PRO A 202 8.68 19.28 7.74
C PRO A 202 9.51 18.00 7.80
N PRO A 203 10.15 17.67 8.94
CA PRO A 203 10.98 16.47 9.06
C PRO A 203 10.17 15.17 8.99
N ASN A 204 8.87 15.25 9.30
CA ASN A 204 7.96 14.11 9.35
C ASN A 204 6.65 14.40 8.63
N ALA A 205 6.04 13.35 8.12
CA ALA A 205 4.66 13.32 7.67
C ALA A 205 3.90 12.23 8.43
N TYR A 206 2.58 12.35 8.52
CA TYR A 206 1.80 11.57 9.47
C TYR A 206 0.71 10.73 8.80
N LEU A 207 0.62 9.48 9.23
CA LEU A 207 -0.44 8.55 8.89
C LEU A 207 -1.40 8.43 10.08
N LEU A 208 -2.69 8.60 9.84
CA LEU A 208 -3.74 8.35 10.82
C LEU A 208 -4.45 7.05 10.43
N GLY A 209 -4.44 6.07 11.33
CA GLY A 209 -5.15 4.82 11.15
C GLY A 209 -6.30 4.69 12.13
N ARG A 210 -7.29 3.87 11.78
CA ARG A 210 -8.48 3.61 12.63
C ARG A 210 -8.12 3.00 13.98
N LYS A 211 -7.03 2.24 14.04
CA LYS A 211 -6.56 1.50 15.21
C LYS A 211 -5.04 1.45 15.19
N TRP A 212 -4.44 1.06 16.31
CA TRP A 212 -3.02 0.73 16.35
C TRP A 212 -2.73 -0.50 17.20
N SER A 213 -1.57 -1.12 16.94
CA SER A 213 -1.04 -2.20 17.75
C SER A 213 0.48 -2.13 17.84
N GLN A 214 1.04 -2.49 18.99
CA GLN A 214 2.48 -2.60 19.22
C GLN A 214 2.73 -3.84 20.07
N THR A 215 3.65 -4.70 19.63
CA THR A 215 4.12 -5.82 20.46
C THR A 215 5.56 -5.55 20.88
N ALA A 216 5.80 -5.52 22.20
CA ALA A 216 7.12 -5.32 22.77
C ALA A 216 7.29 -6.26 23.97
N ARG A 217 8.43 -6.95 24.04
CA ARG A 217 8.78 -7.85 25.16
C ARG A 217 7.70 -8.91 25.50
N GLY A 218 7.01 -9.41 24.47
CA GLY A 218 5.96 -10.43 24.64
C GLY A 218 4.57 -9.88 24.99
N GLU A 219 4.44 -8.57 25.21
CA GLU A 219 3.16 -7.92 25.49
C GLU A 219 2.66 -7.16 24.25
N THR A 220 1.36 -7.28 23.96
CA THR A 220 0.71 -6.58 22.86
C THR A 220 -0.22 -5.49 23.38
N LEU A 221 0.15 -4.23 23.15
CA LEU A 221 -0.71 -3.08 23.34
C LEU A 221 -1.53 -2.81 22.08
N ARG A 222 -2.77 -2.37 22.27
CA ARG A 222 -3.69 -2.00 21.19
C ARG A 222 -4.44 -0.74 21.57
N GLY A 223 -4.78 0.09 20.59
CA GLY A 223 -5.71 1.19 20.75
C GLY A 223 -6.68 1.23 19.59
N THR A 224 -7.91 1.66 19.87
CA THR A 224 -9.01 1.69 18.91
C THR A 224 -9.48 3.09 18.54
N ASN A 225 -8.92 4.13 19.19
CA ASN A 225 -9.21 5.52 18.88
C ASN A 225 -8.12 6.06 17.94
N PHE A 226 -8.55 6.63 16.81
CA PHE A 226 -7.65 7.16 15.78
C PHE A 226 -6.86 8.40 16.22
N MET A 227 -7.30 9.09 17.29
CA MET A 227 -6.58 10.21 17.90
C MET A 227 -5.45 9.78 18.84
N ASP A 228 -5.40 8.51 19.23
CA ASP A 228 -4.44 8.03 20.25
C ASP A 228 -3.00 8.09 19.77
N ARG A 229 -2.75 7.72 18.51
CA ARG A 229 -1.39 7.54 17.99
C ARG A 229 -1.32 7.61 16.48
N LEU A 230 -0.48 8.54 16.00
CA LEU A 230 -0.13 8.66 14.60
C LEU A 230 1.03 7.75 14.21
N GLY A 231 1.03 7.31 12.96
CA GLY A 231 2.17 6.71 12.29
C GLY A 231 3.07 7.83 11.76
N GLU A 232 4.15 8.11 12.48
CA GLU A 232 5.14 9.10 12.07
C GLU A 232 6.09 8.51 11.01
N VAL A 233 6.23 9.21 9.89
CA VAL A 233 7.10 8.84 8.78
C VAL A 233 8.21 9.89 8.65
N PRO A 234 9.43 9.59 9.10
CA PRO A 234 10.58 10.46 8.91
C PRO A 234 10.96 10.57 7.44
N MET A 235 11.24 11.78 6.97
CA MET A 235 11.64 12.01 5.57
C MET A 235 13.03 11.44 5.25
N ASP A 236 13.87 11.26 6.28
CA ASP A 236 15.18 10.61 6.21
C ASP A 236 15.12 9.11 6.53
N TYR A 237 13.92 8.50 6.53
CA TYR A 237 13.76 7.08 6.82
C TYR A 237 14.60 6.21 5.88
N PHE A 238 15.35 5.30 6.48
CA PHE A 238 16.21 4.33 5.78
C PHE A 238 15.78 2.88 6.07
N SER A 239 15.62 2.10 5.00
CA SER A 239 15.44 0.65 5.07
C SER A 239 16.70 -0.05 4.60
N GLY A 240 17.23 -0.97 5.42
CA GLY A 240 18.40 -1.77 5.03
C GLY A 240 18.18 -2.64 3.78
N SER A 241 16.94 -3.00 3.46
CA SER A 241 16.62 -3.82 2.28
C SER A 241 16.07 -3.03 1.10
N ARG A 242 15.54 -1.82 1.31
CA ARG A 242 14.89 -1.01 0.25
C ARG A 242 15.58 0.34 -0.02
N GLY A 243 16.53 0.76 0.80
CA GLY A 243 17.16 2.08 0.70
C GLY A 243 16.34 3.20 1.34
N THR A 244 16.57 4.43 0.87
CA THR A 244 15.83 5.62 1.34
C THR A 244 14.46 5.73 0.69
N LEU A 245 13.54 6.51 1.28
CA LEU A 245 12.28 6.83 0.63
C LEU A 245 12.47 7.58 -0.70
N GLU A 246 13.47 8.45 -0.76
CA GLU A 246 13.78 9.23 -1.96
C GLU A 246 14.14 8.34 -3.16
N ASP A 247 15.06 7.40 -2.96
CA ASP A 247 15.52 6.48 -4.02
C ASP A 247 14.37 5.64 -4.56
N VAL A 248 13.54 5.09 -3.66
CA VAL A 248 12.43 4.23 -4.06
C VAL A 248 11.34 5.04 -4.77
N VAL A 249 11.06 6.26 -4.32
CA VAL A 249 10.13 7.17 -5.03
C VAL A 249 10.66 7.53 -6.40
N ALA A 250 11.95 7.81 -6.54
CA ALA A 250 12.56 8.12 -7.82
C ALA A 250 12.42 6.94 -8.80
N ASN A 251 12.78 5.73 -8.35
CA ASN A 251 12.65 4.50 -9.15
C ASN A 251 11.20 4.20 -9.54
N ALA A 252 10.25 4.37 -8.61
CA ALA A 252 8.83 4.17 -8.90
C ALA A 252 8.30 5.19 -9.92
N CYS A 253 8.73 6.45 -9.85
CA CYS A 253 8.35 7.47 -10.81
C CYS A 253 8.94 7.20 -12.20
N GLU A 254 10.21 6.79 -12.26
CA GLU A 254 10.85 6.37 -13.51
C GLU A 254 10.13 5.17 -14.14
N TRP A 255 9.80 4.16 -13.32
CA TRP A 255 9.01 3.00 -13.77
C TRP A 255 7.69 3.42 -14.41
N ILE A 256 6.89 4.25 -13.75
CA ILE A 256 5.60 4.70 -14.29
C ILE A 256 5.77 5.48 -15.60
N ARG A 257 6.78 6.35 -15.70
CA ARG A 257 7.09 7.07 -16.95
C ARG A 257 7.50 6.12 -18.06
N ASN A 258 8.29 5.10 -17.74
CA ASN A 258 8.73 4.08 -18.68
C ASN A 258 7.56 3.21 -19.17
N VAL A 259 6.68 2.77 -18.27
CA VAL A 259 5.44 2.06 -18.64
C VAL A 259 4.62 2.88 -19.62
N ARG A 260 4.42 4.17 -19.36
CA ARG A 260 3.62 5.04 -20.24
C ARG A 260 4.28 5.28 -21.61
N THR A 261 5.61 5.36 -21.64
CA THR A 261 6.37 5.71 -22.86
C THR A 261 6.64 4.48 -23.71
N ASN A 262 7.18 3.42 -23.11
CA ASN A 262 7.71 2.25 -23.78
C ASN A 262 6.86 0.99 -23.53
N GLY A 263 5.98 0.98 -22.53
CA GLY A 263 5.27 -0.23 -22.10
C GLY A 263 4.41 -0.91 -23.18
N HIS A 264 4.01 -0.17 -24.21
CA HIS A 264 3.25 -0.71 -25.33
C HIS A 264 4.04 -1.74 -26.16
N SER A 265 5.37 -1.66 -26.17
CA SER A 265 6.25 -2.58 -26.91
C SER A 265 6.64 -3.83 -26.13
N TRP A 266 6.28 -3.89 -24.84
CA TRP A 266 6.58 -5.04 -23.98
C TRP A 266 5.54 -6.14 -24.11
N GLU A 267 5.95 -7.37 -23.80
CA GLU A 267 5.09 -8.55 -23.78
C GLU A 267 5.29 -9.29 -22.46
N ALA A 268 4.19 -9.70 -21.82
CA ALA A 268 4.24 -10.54 -20.62
C ALA A 268 4.42 -12.04 -20.96
N LEU A 269 3.93 -12.46 -22.13
CA LEU A 269 3.89 -13.85 -22.59
C LEU A 269 4.49 -13.99 -24.00
N PRO A 270 5.00 -15.19 -24.39
CA PRO A 270 5.16 -16.40 -23.56
C PRO A 270 6.33 -16.30 -22.56
N THR A 271 7.20 -15.30 -22.74
CA THR A 271 8.29 -14.95 -21.82
C THR A 271 8.25 -13.44 -21.63
N PRO A 272 8.35 -12.93 -20.39
CA PRO A 272 8.35 -11.49 -20.15
C PRO A 272 9.53 -10.81 -20.85
N SER A 273 9.24 -9.79 -21.66
CA SER A 273 10.28 -9.01 -22.36
C SER A 273 11.18 -8.23 -21.40
N ILE A 274 10.70 -7.95 -20.18
CA ILE A 274 11.46 -7.39 -19.07
C ILE A 274 11.10 -8.11 -17.75
N PRO A 275 12.00 -8.14 -16.75
CA PRO A 275 11.77 -8.81 -15.48
C PRO A 275 10.54 -8.32 -14.69
N GLU A 276 10.18 -7.04 -14.81
CA GLU A 276 9.09 -6.37 -14.11
C GLU A 276 7.71 -6.86 -14.53
N LEU A 277 7.57 -7.51 -15.70
CA LEU A 277 6.31 -8.11 -16.14
C LEU A 277 6.07 -9.51 -15.58
N ARG A 278 6.96 -10.02 -14.70
CA ARG A 278 6.67 -11.25 -13.96
C ARG A 278 5.69 -10.98 -12.83
N PRO A 279 4.69 -11.85 -12.63
CA PRO A 279 3.72 -11.67 -11.56
C PRO A 279 4.39 -11.80 -10.19
N ASN A 280 3.74 -11.23 -9.17
CA ASN A 280 4.05 -11.47 -7.78
C ASN A 280 2.88 -12.19 -7.08
N MET A 281 2.89 -13.51 -7.12
CA MET A 281 1.81 -14.34 -6.53
C MET A 281 1.87 -14.41 -5.00
N SER A 282 2.90 -13.84 -4.37
CA SER A 282 2.95 -13.69 -2.91
C SER A 282 2.08 -12.53 -2.39
N SER A 283 1.45 -11.77 -3.28
CA SER A 283 0.55 -10.65 -2.98
C SER A 283 -0.80 -10.84 -3.65
N THR A 284 -1.88 -10.56 -2.91
CA THR A 284 -3.27 -10.53 -3.41
C THR A 284 -3.81 -9.10 -3.58
N ALA A 285 -2.95 -8.09 -3.45
CA ALA A 285 -3.30 -6.69 -3.66
C ALA A 285 -3.21 -6.33 -5.16
N ASP A 286 -3.92 -7.07 -6.01
CA ASP A 286 -3.80 -7.05 -7.47
C ASP A 286 -5.09 -6.70 -8.22
N GLN A 287 -6.19 -6.47 -7.51
CA GLN A 287 -7.44 -5.97 -8.07
C GLN A 287 -7.24 -4.64 -8.84
N PRO A 288 -7.84 -4.46 -10.02
CA PRO A 288 -8.83 -5.33 -10.68
C PRO A 288 -8.17 -6.24 -11.74
N TRP A 289 -6.95 -6.70 -11.52
CA TRP A 289 -6.20 -7.53 -12.49
C TRP A 289 -5.88 -8.90 -11.92
N HIS A 290 -6.65 -9.38 -10.95
CA HIS A 290 -6.39 -10.66 -10.29
C HIS A 290 -6.44 -11.81 -11.29
N HIS A 291 -7.49 -11.86 -12.13
CA HIS A 291 -7.62 -12.89 -13.16
C HIS A 291 -6.49 -12.81 -14.19
N ALA A 292 -6.23 -11.64 -14.76
CA ALA A 292 -5.17 -11.46 -15.75
C ALA A 292 -3.77 -11.84 -15.20
N LYS A 293 -3.47 -11.47 -13.95
CA LYS A 293 -2.23 -11.87 -13.28
C LYS A 293 -2.17 -13.39 -13.06
N GLY A 294 -3.29 -14.03 -12.73
CA GLY A 294 -3.44 -15.48 -12.68
C GLY A 294 -3.15 -16.15 -14.03
N GLU A 295 -3.76 -15.68 -15.12
CA GLU A 295 -3.53 -16.19 -16.48
C GLU A 295 -2.05 -16.10 -16.90
N ILE A 296 -1.40 -14.98 -16.57
CA ILE A 296 0.04 -14.80 -16.80
C ILE A 296 0.84 -15.79 -15.96
N ASN A 297 0.50 -15.95 -14.68
CA ASN A 297 1.18 -16.88 -13.79
C ASN A 297 1.03 -18.33 -14.24
N ASP A 298 -0.15 -18.77 -14.68
CA ASP A 298 -0.37 -20.14 -15.14
C ASP A 298 0.47 -20.48 -16.37
N SER A 299 0.66 -19.49 -17.25
CA SER A 299 1.50 -19.61 -18.44
C SER A 299 3.00 -19.61 -18.10
N LEU A 300 3.42 -18.72 -17.19
CA LEU A 300 4.83 -18.55 -16.83
C LEU A 300 5.32 -19.54 -15.79
N LYS A 301 4.41 -20.06 -14.96
CA LYS A 301 4.69 -20.87 -13.77
C LYS A 301 5.68 -20.17 -12.83
N ASP A 302 5.42 -18.90 -12.52
CA ASP A 302 6.36 -18.06 -11.77
C ASP A 302 6.62 -18.63 -10.36
N LEU A 303 7.89 -18.55 -9.94
CA LEU A 303 8.35 -19.08 -8.66
C LEU A 303 7.65 -18.46 -7.45
N THR A 304 7.10 -17.25 -7.57
CA THR A 304 6.36 -16.60 -6.47
C THR A 304 5.04 -17.28 -6.12
N THR A 305 4.60 -18.25 -6.93
CA THR A 305 3.47 -19.15 -6.59
C THR A 305 3.81 -20.06 -5.41
N LEU A 306 5.09 -20.41 -5.25
CA LEU A 306 5.53 -21.37 -4.24
C LEU A 306 5.54 -20.78 -2.84
N TRP A 307 5.08 -21.58 -1.87
CA TRP A 307 5.10 -21.20 -0.47
C TRP A 307 6.52 -20.86 0.01
N GLY A 308 6.65 -19.70 0.66
CA GLY A 308 7.94 -19.24 1.19
C GLY A 308 8.90 -18.69 0.13
N VAL A 309 8.47 -18.51 -1.12
CA VAL A 309 9.25 -17.94 -2.22
C VAL A 309 8.69 -16.57 -2.61
N GLY A 310 9.27 -15.50 -2.07
CA GLY A 310 8.93 -14.13 -2.46
C GLY A 310 9.76 -13.62 -3.64
N VAL A 311 9.47 -12.39 -4.10
CA VAL A 311 10.13 -11.74 -5.25
C VAL A 311 11.67 -11.77 -5.17
N GLU A 312 12.26 -11.50 -4.00
CA GLU A 312 13.73 -11.53 -3.82
C GLU A 312 14.35 -12.91 -4.10
N LYS A 313 13.71 -13.97 -3.61
CA LYS A 313 14.15 -15.35 -3.84
C LYS A 313 13.96 -15.73 -5.30
N ARG A 314 12.80 -15.37 -5.89
CA ARG A 314 12.53 -15.55 -7.33
C ARG A 314 13.57 -14.85 -8.19
N ASN A 315 13.92 -13.60 -7.88
CA ASN A 315 14.93 -12.85 -8.63
C ASN A 315 16.33 -13.45 -8.49
N THR A 316 16.65 -14.06 -7.35
CA THR A 316 17.90 -14.79 -7.16
C THR A 316 17.94 -16.06 -8.00
N ALA A 317 16.87 -16.87 -7.97
CA ALA A 317 16.76 -18.07 -8.78
C ALA A 317 16.78 -17.78 -10.30
N ASN A 318 16.10 -16.71 -10.74
CA ASN A 318 16.12 -16.26 -12.14
C ASN A 318 17.54 -15.92 -12.63
N ARG A 319 18.41 -15.36 -11.77
CA ARG A 319 19.81 -15.07 -12.13
C ARG A 319 20.63 -16.34 -12.36
N GLU A 320 20.24 -17.44 -11.72
CA GLU A 320 20.83 -18.77 -11.91
C GLU A 320 20.13 -19.57 -13.03
N GLY A 321 19.22 -18.94 -13.78
CA GLY A 321 18.51 -19.56 -14.91
C GLY A 321 17.27 -20.37 -14.55
N ILE A 322 16.82 -20.34 -13.29
CA ILE A 322 15.62 -21.03 -12.83
C ILE A 322 14.44 -20.05 -12.87
N PHE A 323 13.53 -20.24 -13.84
CA PHE A 323 12.41 -19.31 -14.06
C PHE A 323 11.03 -19.86 -13.71
N LYS A 324 10.89 -21.19 -13.64
CA LYS A 324 9.61 -21.87 -13.47
C LYS A 324 9.61 -22.80 -12.27
N TRP A 325 8.49 -22.89 -11.56
CA TRP A 325 8.37 -23.78 -10.41
C TRP A 325 8.36 -25.26 -10.78
N ASP A 326 7.99 -25.59 -12.02
CA ASP A 326 7.98 -26.96 -12.55
C ASP A 326 9.28 -27.35 -13.26
N HIS A 327 10.35 -26.56 -13.09
CA HIS A 327 11.66 -26.87 -13.67
C HIS A 327 12.12 -28.27 -13.23
N GLU A 328 12.56 -29.08 -14.19
CA GLU A 328 12.99 -30.45 -13.93
C GLU A 328 14.16 -30.45 -12.92
N GLY A 329 14.10 -31.34 -11.94
CA GLY A 329 15.13 -31.46 -10.91
C GLY A 329 15.16 -30.34 -9.86
N LEU A 330 14.23 -29.36 -9.90
CA LEU A 330 14.18 -28.27 -8.92
C LEU A 330 14.04 -28.78 -7.49
N LYS A 331 14.87 -28.24 -6.59
CA LYS A 331 14.86 -28.49 -5.15
C LYS A 331 14.56 -27.22 -4.37
N ALA A 332 14.04 -27.38 -3.15
CA ALA A 332 13.76 -26.25 -2.26
C ALA A 332 15.01 -25.40 -1.94
N GLU A 333 16.19 -26.04 -1.92
CA GLU A 333 17.47 -25.37 -1.66
C GLU A 333 17.88 -24.39 -2.77
N ASP A 334 17.52 -24.70 -4.03
CA ASP A 334 17.80 -23.86 -5.20
C ASP A 334 17.05 -22.51 -5.11
N LEU A 335 15.97 -22.46 -4.32
CA LEU A 335 15.12 -21.28 -4.11
C LEU A 335 15.52 -20.47 -2.87
N GLY A 336 16.65 -20.81 -2.23
CA GLY A 336 17.19 -20.07 -1.09
C GLY A 336 16.35 -20.17 0.18
N VAL A 337 15.53 -21.22 0.33
CA VAL A 337 14.79 -21.50 1.57
C VAL A 337 15.69 -22.23 2.56
N LYS A 338 16.22 -21.49 3.55
CA LYS A 338 17.31 -21.97 4.43
C LYS A 338 16.87 -22.69 5.71
N ALA A 339 15.69 -22.38 6.24
CA ALA A 339 15.22 -22.98 7.50
C ALA A 339 14.87 -24.45 7.25
N LYS A 340 15.51 -25.38 7.97
CA LYS A 340 15.39 -26.84 7.74
C LYS A 340 13.93 -27.33 7.66
N GLY A 341 13.07 -26.83 8.55
CA GLY A 341 11.64 -27.15 8.52
C GLY A 341 10.94 -26.63 7.26
N SER A 342 11.12 -25.35 6.94
CA SER A 342 10.55 -24.72 5.75
C SER A 342 11.05 -25.33 4.44
N ALA A 343 12.34 -25.69 4.37
CA ALA A 343 12.91 -26.36 3.21
C ALA A 343 12.27 -27.74 2.99
N LYS A 344 12.06 -28.52 4.05
CA LYS A 344 11.36 -29.80 3.99
C LYS A 344 9.91 -29.64 3.53
N THR A 345 9.18 -28.65 4.06
CA THR A 345 7.80 -28.35 3.64
C THR A 345 7.74 -27.95 2.18
N LEU A 346 8.60 -27.04 1.72
CA LEU A 346 8.61 -26.63 0.32
C LEU A 346 9.00 -27.78 -0.61
N GLN A 347 9.94 -28.65 -0.21
CA GLN A 347 10.29 -29.83 -0.99
C GLN A 347 9.09 -30.76 -1.14
N ALA A 348 8.34 -31.02 -0.06
CA ALA A 348 7.13 -31.83 -0.13
C ALA A 348 6.07 -31.21 -1.06
N ILE A 349 5.90 -29.88 -1.05
CA ILE A 349 5.01 -29.17 -1.98
C ILE A 349 5.47 -29.38 -3.43
N LEU A 350 6.77 -29.24 -3.71
CA LEU A 350 7.32 -29.48 -5.06
C LEU A 350 7.13 -30.92 -5.50
N ASP A 351 7.32 -31.89 -4.60
CA ASP A 351 7.20 -33.31 -4.90
C ASP A 351 5.74 -33.66 -5.23
N VAL A 352 4.76 -33.18 -4.44
CA VAL A 352 3.33 -33.41 -4.69
C VAL A 352 2.87 -32.80 -6.02
N ASN A 353 3.33 -31.59 -6.36
CA ASN A 353 2.97 -30.94 -7.62
C ASN A 353 3.57 -31.61 -8.87
N LYS A 354 4.45 -32.61 -8.71
CA LYS A 354 4.96 -33.46 -9.80
C LYS A 354 4.19 -34.78 -9.95
N ILE A 355 3.29 -35.11 -9.03
CA ILE A 355 2.50 -36.35 -9.06
C ILE A 355 1.26 -36.13 -9.93
N GLU A 356 1.18 -36.81 -11.07
CA GLU A 356 0.02 -36.73 -11.98
C GLU A 356 -1.19 -37.55 -11.49
N THR A 357 -0.96 -38.56 -10.64
CA THR A 357 -1.96 -39.60 -10.31
C THR A 357 -2.68 -39.41 -8.98
N SER A 358 -2.11 -38.62 -8.05
CA SER A 358 -2.67 -38.34 -6.71
C SER A 358 -2.20 -36.96 -6.25
N PRO A 359 -3.00 -35.88 -6.47
CA PRO A 359 -2.58 -34.51 -6.20
C PRO A 359 -2.61 -34.12 -4.71
N VAL A 360 -2.90 -35.08 -3.81
CA VAL A 360 -3.08 -34.84 -2.37
C VAL A 360 -2.33 -35.90 -1.58
N GLU A 361 -1.45 -35.45 -0.68
CA GLU A 361 -0.72 -36.30 0.25
C GLU A 361 -0.75 -35.69 1.68
N PRO A 362 -0.87 -36.52 2.73
CA PRO A 362 -1.13 -37.96 2.67
C PRO A 362 -2.55 -38.25 2.16
N SER A 363 -2.74 -39.36 1.45
CA SER A 363 -4.06 -39.82 1.00
C SER A 363 -5.07 -40.05 2.15
N PHE A 364 -4.58 -40.19 3.37
CA PHE A 364 -5.38 -40.28 4.59
C PHE A 364 -4.66 -39.64 5.78
N ILE A 365 -5.38 -38.89 6.61
CA ILE A 365 -4.88 -38.39 7.88
C ILE A 365 -5.49 -39.28 8.97
N GLU A 366 -4.68 -40.13 9.61
CA GLU A 366 -5.12 -41.02 10.69
C GLU A 366 -5.39 -40.28 12.02
N ASP A 367 -5.07 -38.99 12.09
CA ASP A 367 -5.19 -38.24 13.33
C ASP A 367 -6.66 -38.03 13.70
N LEU A 368 -7.04 -38.56 14.87
CA LEU A 368 -8.38 -38.46 15.45
C LEU A 368 -8.56 -37.08 16.09
N ASP A 369 -8.34 -36.02 15.31
CA ASP A 369 -8.49 -34.62 15.70
C ASP A 369 -9.96 -34.25 15.98
N ASN A 370 -10.85 -35.24 16.07
CA ASN A 370 -12.26 -35.15 16.46
C ASN A 370 -12.57 -35.90 17.75
N THR A 371 -11.57 -36.44 18.48
CA THR A 371 -11.78 -37.07 19.80
C THR A 371 -12.39 -36.11 20.83
N TRP A 372 -12.27 -34.80 20.61
CA TRP A 372 -12.88 -33.78 21.45
C TRP A 372 -14.38 -33.58 21.23
N ARG A 373 -14.99 -34.16 20.18
CA ARG A 373 -16.42 -33.95 19.86
C ARG A 373 -17.20 -35.24 19.61
N GLN A 374 -18.49 -35.19 19.93
CA GLN A 374 -19.48 -36.20 19.57
C GLN A 374 -20.29 -35.66 18.38
N PRO A 375 -20.18 -36.24 17.18
CA PRO A 375 -20.88 -35.72 16.01
C PRO A 375 -22.40 -35.72 16.20
N ALA A 376 -23.05 -34.57 15.99
CA ALA A 376 -24.51 -34.49 15.99
C ALA A 376 -25.11 -34.94 14.65
N LYS A 377 -26.43 -35.23 14.62
CA LYS A 377 -27.14 -35.59 13.37
C LYS A 377 -27.12 -34.48 12.31
N VAL A 378 -27.02 -33.23 12.75
CA VAL A 378 -26.88 -32.04 11.91
C VAL A 378 -25.85 -31.14 12.59
N GLU A 379 -24.83 -30.75 11.85
CA GLU A 379 -23.75 -29.90 12.33
C GLU A 379 -23.60 -28.71 11.40
N PHE A 380 -23.40 -27.53 11.98
CA PHE A 380 -23.04 -26.33 11.26
C PHE A 380 -21.62 -25.96 11.66
N PHE A 381 -20.75 -25.83 10.67
CA PHE A 381 -19.39 -25.36 10.86
C PHE A 381 -19.35 -23.91 10.43
N VAL A 382 -19.01 -23.03 11.37
CA VAL A 382 -18.84 -21.60 11.08
C VAL A 382 -17.35 -21.34 11.09
N ASP A 383 -16.83 -20.92 9.94
CA ASP A 383 -15.48 -20.41 9.86
C ASP A 383 -15.46 -18.95 10.33
N PHE A 384 -14.88 -18.71 11.50
CA PHE A 384 -14.77 -17.39 12.10
C PHE A 384 -13.78 -16.47 11.38
N GLU A 385 -12.97 -16.98 10.44
CA GLU A 385 -12.08 -16.14 9.61
C GLU A 385 -12.84 -15.08 8.80
N THR A 386 -14.16 -15.28 8.60
CA THR A 386 -15.03 -14.36 7.86
C THR A 386 -15.63 -13.23 8.72
N VAL A 387 -15.55 -13.30 10.05
CA VAL A 387 -16.03 -12.24 10.96
C VAL A 387 -14.89 -11.24 11.19
N SER A 388 -14.82 -10.22 10.32
CA SER A 388 -13.79 -9.18 10.43
C SER A 388 -14.33 -7.89 11.05
N ASP A 389 -13.44 -7.12 11.67
CA ASP A 389 -13.74 -5.79 12.22
C ASP A 389 -13.71 -4.68 11.16
N LEU A 390 -13.83 -5.05 9.88
CA LEU A 390 -13.74 -4.14 8.75
C LEU A 390 -15.06 -3.42 8.44
N ASN A 391 -16.20 -3.98 8.85
CA ASN A 391 -17.50 -3.31 8.76
C ASN A 391 -17.75 -2.42 9.99
N ASP A 392 -16.94 -1.37 10.11
CA ASP A 392 -16.98 -0.38 11.19
C ASP A 392 -17.98 0.74 10.84
N ASP A 393 -18.68 1.25 11.86
CA ASP A 393 -19.60 2.39 11.74
C ASP A 393 -19.00 3.71 12.24
N PHE A 394 -17.81 3.65 12.85
CA PHE A 394 -17.05 4.79 13.38
C PHE A 394 -17.83 5.64 14.39
N ALA A 395 -18.80 5.03 15.09
CA ALA A 395 -19.61 5.74 16.08
C ALA A 395 -18.97 5.81 17.49
N ASN A 396 -17.90 5.06 17.73
CA ASN A 396 -17.25 4.89 19.04
C ASN A 396 -15.98 5.72 19.23
#